data_AF-A0A9D4QF68-F1
#
_entry.id   AF-A0A9D4QF68-F1
#
_cell.length_a   1.000
_cell.length_b   1.000
_cell.length_c   1.000
_cell.angle_alpha   90.00
_cell.angle_beta   90.00
_cell.angle_gamma   90.00
#
_symmetry.space_group_name_H-M   'P 1'
#
loop_
_entity.id
_entity.type
_entity.pdbx_description
1 polymer ?
#
loop_
_entity_poly.entity_id
_entity_poly.type
_entity_poly.pdbx_seq_one_letter_code
_entity_poly.pdbx_strand_id
1 'polypeptide(L)'
;MDDTRQRFMYRVCGFGDHTEWKIVEFLEELDDVQVCSWCGVVSTKAAVLSCSHMVCEECRAIAYKAAVPVCWIDKETLSSEVKQIDHSLNSALQYRKVHCVNFDTGWDYAHRIDQLDEHLRTACAFYLKECSKCEESVVYKDLVSHYKACKGLAGVFVRAVDGQPLLDDILNARRELEQALALTSSEVRDTVGSLTDQLEMLRSQLTMRSGGRADNRKLSDCRQ
;
A
#
# COMPACT_ATOMS: atom_id res chain seq x y z
N MET A 1 -43.08 -18.19 -2.55
CA MET A 1 -42.29 -19.23 -1.87
C MET A 1 -41.02 -18.53 -1.46
N ASP A 2 -41.00 -18.04 -0.23
CA ASP A 2 -39.84 -17.37 0.37
C ASP A 2 -38.96 -18.49 0.93
N ASP A 3 -38.02 -18.96 0.11
CA ASP A 3 -37.00 -19.93 0.52
C ASP A 3 -35.86 -19.12 1.14
N THR A 4 -36.00 -18.76 2.41
CA THR A 4 -34.92 -18.12 3.17
C THR A 4 -33.83 -19.16 3.37
N ARG A 5 -32.96 -19.32 2.38
CA ARG A 5 -31.81 -20.22 2.45
C ARG A 5 -30.98 -19.85 3.68
N GLN A 6 -30.90 -20.76 4.64
CA GLN A 6 -30.06 -20.60 5.82
C GLN A 6 -28.59 -20.59 5.37
N ARG A 7 -27.85 -19.55 5.78
CA ARG A 7 -26.42 -19.39 5.47
C ARG A 7 -25.60 -19.73 6.70
N PHE A 8 -24.64 -20.65 6.55
CA PHE A 8 -23.77 -21.09 7.63
C PHE A 8 -22.44 -20.33 7.56
N MET A 9 -22.39 -19.14 8.15
CA MET A 9 -21.23 -18.24 8.05
C MET A 9 -20.39 -18.29 9.33
N TYR A 10 -19.10 -18.62 9.19
CA TYR A 10 -18.17 -18.69 10.31
C TYR A 10 -16.89 -17.94 10.01
N ARG A 11 -16.27 -17.35 11.03
CA ARG A 11 -14.91 -16.84 10.92
C ARG A 11 -13.93 -18.01 11.06
N VAL A 12 -12.94 -18.08 10.18
CA VAL A 12 -11.98 -19.20 10.14
C VAL A 12 -10.56 -18.74 10.45
N CYS A 13 -9.74 -19.64 11.03
CA CYS A 13 -8.33 -19.42 11.36
C CYS A 13 -7.51 -20.70 11.11
N GLY A 14 -6.28 -20.55 10.62
CA GLY A 14 -5.35 -21.66 10.46
C GLY A 14 -5.56 -22.51 9.19
N PHE A 15 -6.30 -21.99 8.21
CA PHE A 15 -6.53 -22.64 6.90
C PHE A 15 -5.68 -22.04 5.76
N GLY A 16 -4.83 -21.05 6.06
CA GLY A 16 -3.90 -20.42 5.13
C GLY A 16 -4.08 -18.90 5.08
N ASP A 17 -3.02 -18.18 4.70
CA ASP A 17 -2.92 -16.72 4.79
C ASP A 17 -4.06 -15.96 4.09
N HIS A 18 -4.58 -16.48 2.97
CA HIS A 18 -5.64 -15.84 2.20
C HIS A 18 -7.03 -16.12 2.76
N THR A 19 -7.15 -17.04 3.72
CA THR A 19 -8.39 -17.39 4.43
C THR A 19 -8.40 -16.90 5.88
N GLU A 20 -7.22 -16.53 6.39
CA GLU A 20 -6.98 -16.17 7.78
C GLU A 20 -7.92 -15.03 8.23
N TRP A 21 -8.69 -15.31 9.30
CA TRP A 21 -9.72 -14.43 9.88
C TRP A 21 -10.84 -14.01 8.94
N LYS A 22 -11.02 -14.63 7.76
CA LYS A 22 -12.14 -14.32 6.88
C LYS A 22 -13.42 -15.01 7.34
N ILE A 23 -14.55 -14.42 6.99
CA ILE A 23 -15.85 -15.10 7.11
C ILE A 23 -16.03 -15.98 5.87
N VAL A 24 -16.31 -17.25 6.12
CA VAL A 24 -16.48 -18.27 5.09
C VAL A 24 -17.88 -18.87 5.25
N GLU A 25 -18.59 -19.02 4.14
CA GLU A 25 -19.88 -19.68 4.12
C GLU A 25 -19.70 -21.16 3.84
N PHE A 26 -20.10 -21.99 4.79
CA PHE A 26 -20.12 -23.44 4.67
C PHE A 26 -21.43 -23.88 4.02
N LEU A 27 -21.36 -24.94 3.23
CA LEU A 27 -22.54 -25.50 2.55
C LEU A 27 -23.49 -26.21 3.52
N GLU A 28 -22.96 -26.66 4.65
CA GLU A 28 -23.66 -27.39 5.70
C GLU A 28 -23.30 -26.76 7.04
N GLU A 29 -24.21 -26.89 8.01
CA GLU A 29 -23.95 -26.49 9.39
C GLU A 29 -22.80 -27.31 9.96
N LEU A 30 -21.98 -26.65 10.77
CA LEU A 30 -20.88 -27.31 11.48
C LEU A 30 -21.37 -27.84 12.82
N ASP A 31 -20.81 -28.98 13.24
CA ASP A 31 -21.08 -29.51 14.57
C ASP A 31 -20.49 -28.59 15.65
N ASP A 32 -21.09 -28.54 16.84
CA ASP A 32 -20.59 -27.74 17.98
C ASP A 32 -19.13 -28.07 18.33
N VAL A 33 -18.70 -29.30 18.03
CA VAL A 33 -17.31 -29.77 18.20
C VAL A 33 -16.37 -29.34 17.06
N GLN A 34 -16.79 -28.44 16.18
CA GLN A 34 -15.97 -27.81 15.14
C GLN A 34 -15.85 -26.28 15.29
N VAL A 35 -16.63 -25.67 16.20
CA VAL A 35 -16.69 -24.23 16.44
C VAL A 35 -16.24 -23.90 17.87
N CYS A 36 -15.32 -22.96 18.05
CA CYS A 36 -14.91 -22.51 19.38
C CYS A 36 -16.12 -21.99 20.18
N SER A 37 -16.41 -22.61 21.32
CA SER A 37 -17.57 -22.28 22.16
C SER A 37 -17.48 -20.89 22.80
N TRP A 38 -16.30 -20.25 22.84
CA TRP A 38 -16.13 -18.91 23.41
C TRP A 38 -16.19 -17.78 22.39
N CYS A 39 -15.67 -17.96 21.18
CA CYS A 39 -15.57 -16.89 20.18
C CYS A 39 -16.25 -17.18 18.85
N GLY A 40 -16.77 -18.40 18.64
CA GLY A 40 -17.44 -18.79 17.40
C GLY A 40 -16.50 -19.03 16.22
N VAL A 41 -15.18 -18.97 16.41
CA VAL A 41 -14.19 -19.19 15.35
C VAL A 41 -13.99 -20.68 15.10
N VAL A 42 -13.93 -21.05 13.83
CA VAL A 42 -13.54 -22.38 13.35
C VAL A 42 -12.03 -22.37 13.13
N SER A 43 -11.30 -23.20 13.87
CA SER A 43 -9.84 -23.22 13.84
C SER A 43 -9.30 -24.62 13.58
N THR A 44 -8.21 -24.72 12.81
CA THR A 44 -7.45 -25.98 12.69
C THR A 44 -6.69 -26.33 13.97
N LYS A 45 -6.52 -25.36 14.88
CA LYS A 45 -5.91 -25.52 16.20
C LYS A 45 -6.95 -25.23 17.26
N ALA A 46 -7.62 -26.28 17.70
CA ALA A 46 -8.56 -26.22 18.80
C ALA A 46 -8.41 -27.44 19.72
N ALA A 47 -8.92 -27.30 20.93
CA ALA A 47 -8.78 -28.29 21.98
C ALA A 47 -10.07 -28.43 22.77
N VAL A 48 -10.32 -29.64 23.29
CA VAL A 48 -11.44 -29.92 24.18
C VAL A 48 -10.95 -29.80 25.61
N LEU A 49 -11.59 -28.90 26.36
CA LEU A 49 -11.30 -28.64 27.77
C LEU A 49 -11.78 -29.81 28.65
N SER A 50 -11.38 -29.83 29.92
CA SER A 50 -11.83 -30.84 30.90
C SER A 50 -13.35 -30.85 31.09
N CYS A 51 -13.99 -29.69 30.96
CA CYS A 51 -15.46 -29.54 30.99
C CYS A 51 -16.14 -29.84 29.64
N SER A 52 -15.42 -30.45 28.68
CA SER A 52 -15.90 -30.84 27.35
C SER A 52 -16.25 -29.71 26.37
N HIS A 53 -16.13 -28.44 26.77
CA HIS A 53 -16.21 -27.31 25.83
C HIS A 53 -14.99 -27.28 24.91
N MET A 54 -15.21 -26.97 23.63
CA MET A 54 -14.14 -26.86 22.65
C MET A 54 -13.77 -25.40 22.43
N VAL A 55 -12.47 -25.12 22.43
CA VAL A 55 -11.94 -23.75 22.28
C VAL A 55 -10.78 -23.70 21.31
N CYS A 56 -10.65 -22.61 20.57
CA CYS A 56 -9.46 -22.37 19.75
C CYS A 56 -8.23 -22.08 20.62
N GLU A 57 -7.04 -22.31 20.07
CA GLU A 57 -5.78 -22.15 20.80
C GLU A 57 -5.58 -20.71 21.31
N GLU A 58 -6.04 -19.69 20.60
CA GLU A 58 -5.94 -18.28 21.03
C GLU A 58 -6.78 -18.03 22.29
N CYS A 59 -8.04 -18.47 22.27
CA CYS A 59 -8.95 -18.37 23.41
C CYS A 59 -8.40 -19.12 24.62
N ARG A 60 -7.90 -20.33 24.40
CA ARG A 60 -7.25 -21.14 25.44
C ARG A 60 -6.04 -20.40 26.03
N ALA A 61 -5.13 -19.90 25.19
CA ALA A 61 -3.95 -19.18 25.64
C ALA A 61 -4.31 -17.96 26.50
N ILE A 62 -5.43 -17.29 26.22
CA ILE A 62 -5.93 -16.19 27.06
C ILE A 62 -6.41 -16.70 28.42
N ALA A 63 -7.22 -17.76 28.46
CA ALA A 63 -7.73 -18.29 29.73
C ALA A 63 -6.62 -18.78 30.66
N TYR A 64 -5.58 -19.42 30.12
CA TYR A 64 -4.45 -19.94 30.91
C TYR A 64 -3.43 -18.88 31.36
N LYS A 65 -3.64 -17.59 31.04
CA LYS A 65 -2.88 -16.49 31.67
C LYS A 65 -3.31 -16.24 33.11
N ALA A 66 -4.52 -16.63 33.50
CA ALA A 66 -4.99 -16.50 34.86
C ALA A 66 -4.28 -17.49 35.78
N ALA A 67 -4.05 -17.09 37.05
CA ALA A 67 -3.47 -17.97 38.06
C ALA A 67 -4.31 -19.24 38.30
N VAL A 68 -5.64 -19.11 38.19
CA VAL A 68 -6.59 -20.22 38.23
C VAL A 68 -7.47 -20.11 36.98
N PRO A 69 -7.17 -20.86 35.91
CA PRO A 69 -7.96 -20.80 34.68
C PRO A 69 -9.34 -21.42 34.91
N VAL A 70 -10.38 -20.76 34.41
CA VAL A 70 -11.76 -21.23 34.49
C VAL A 70 -12.42 -21.18 33.13
N CYS A 71 -13.35 -22.10 32.88
CA CYS A 71 -14.20 -22.05 31.70
C CYS A 71 -15.10 -20.81 31.75
N TRP A 72 -15.25 -20.11 30.62
CA TRP A 72 -16.08 -18.91 30.58
C TRP A 72 -17.59 -19.19 30.53
N ILE A 73 -17.97 -20.45 30.24
CA ILE A 73 -19.36 -20.91 30.14
C ILE A 73 -19.86 -21.41 31.50
N ASP A 74 -19.29 -22.51 32.00
CA ASP A 74 -19.76 -23.20 33.22
C ASP A 74 -19.02 -22.80 34.51
N LYS A 75 -17.94 -22.01 34.40
CA LYS A 75 -17.07 -21.58 35.51
C LYS A 75 -16.30 -22.70 36.20
N GLU A 76 -16.23 -23.90 35.62
CA GLU A 76 -15.38 -24.98 36.12
C GLU A 76 -13.89 -24.64 35.99
N THR A 77 -13.09 -25.03 36.98
CA THR A 77 -11.64 -24.89 36.94
C THR A 77 -11.07 -25.78 35.84
N LEU A 78 -10.26 -25.19 34.96
CA LEU A 78 -9.63 -25.92 33.86
C LEU A 78 -8.40 -26.68 34.38
N SER A 79 -8.32 -27.98 34.11
CA SER A 79 -7.11 -28.75 34.37
C SER A 79 -6.00 -28.36 33.39
N SER A 80 -4.75 -28.63 33.76
CA SER A 80 -3.61 -28.57 32.82
C SER A 80 -3.67 -29.68 31.76
N GLU A 81 -4.37 -30.78 32.06
CA GLU A 81 -4.64 -31.86 31.11
C GLU A 81 -5.66 -31.39 30.08
N VAL A 82 -5.24 -31.38 28.81
CA VAL A 82 -6.08 -30.97 27.68
C VAL A 82 -6.03 -32.06 26.63
N LYS A 83 -7.20 -32.47 26.14
CA LYS A 83 -7.30 -33.37 24.99
C LYS A 83 -7.27 -32.51 23.73
N GLN A 84 -6.16 -32.59 23.01
CA GLN A 84 -6.12 -32.06 21.65
C GLN A 84 -7.22 -32.73 20.82
N ILE A 85 -7.84 -31.97 19.91
CA ILE A 85 -8.86 -32.53 19.03
C ILE A 85 -8.27 -33.72 18.27
N ASP A 86 -9.01 -34.82 18.26
CA ASP A 86 -8.65 -36.02 17.52
C ASP A 86 -8.35 -35.66 16.06
N HIS A 87 -7.28 -36.21 15.52
CA HIS A 87 -6.94 -36.11 14.10
C HIS A 87 -8.14 -36.44 13.19
N SER A 88 -9.03 -37.36 13.61
CA SER A 88 -10.25 -37.69 12.87
C SER A 88 -11.21 -36.49 12.73
N LEU A 89 -11.47 -35.76 13.81
CA LEU A 89 -12.35 -34.57 13.83
C LEU A 89 -11.74 -33.40 13.03
N ASN A 90 -10.43 -33.18 13.19
CA ASN A 90 -9.71 -32.20 12.38
C ASN A 90 -9.72 -32.55 10.90
N SER A 91 -9.60 -33.85 10.56
CA SER A 91 -9.70 -34.29 9.17
C SER A 91 -11.10 -34.06 8.60
N ALA A 92 -12.17 -34.35 9.36
CA ALA A 92 -13.54 -34.11 8.92
C ALA A 92 -13.81 -32.63 8.62
N LEU A 93 -13.26 -31.71 9.44
CA LEU A 93 -13.37 -30.28 9.20
C LEU A 93 -12.68 -29.85 7.90
N GLN A 94 -11.51 -30.39 7.57
CA GLN A 94 -10.75 -30.06 6.36
C GLN A 94 -11.51 -30.39 5.07
N TYR A 95 -12.38 -31.41 5.09
CA TYR A 95 -13.16 -31.80 3.91
C TYR A 95 -14.50 -31.07 3.78
N ARG A 96 -14.87 -30.20 4.73
CA ARG A 96 -16.12 -29.43 4.65
C ARG A 96 -16.11 -28.52 3.43
N LYS A 97 -17.24 -28.52 2.72
CA LYS A 97 -17.43 -27.68 1.53
C LYS A 97 -17.80 -26.26 1.93
N VAL A 98 -17.18 -25.30 1.28
CA VAL A 98 -17.34 -23.88 1.50
C VAL A 98 -17.48 -23.14 0.18
N HIS A 99 -18.20 -22.02 0.20
CA HIS A 99 -18.20 -21.06 -0.88
C HIS A 99 -16.91 -20.24 -0.86
N CYS A 100 -16.46 -19.80 -2.05
CA CYS A 100 -15.36 -18.84 -2.17
C CYS A 100 -15.66 -17.58 -1.34
N VAL A 101 -14.67 -16.97 -0.68
CA VAL A 101 -14.92 -15.71 0.06
C VAL A 101 -15.31 -14.56 -0.86
N ASN A 102 -15.01 -14.67 -2.16
CA ASN A 102 -15.46 -13.73 -3.18
C ASN A 102 -16.83 -14.13 -3.77
N PHE A 103 -17.61 -14.97 -3.07
CA PHE A 103 -18.90 -15.51 -3.51
C PHE A 103 -19.89 -14.44 -3.99
N ASP A 104 -19.95 -13.30 -3.31
CA ASP A 104 -20.85 -12.21 -3.65
C ASP A 104 -20.50 -11.55 -5.01
N THR A 105 -19.28 -11.73 -5.52
CA THR A 105 -18.85 -11.22 -6.84
C THR A 105 -19.00 -12.25 -7.97
N GLY A 106 -19.34 -13.50 -7.64
CA GLY A 106 -19.90 -14.48 -8.58
C GLY A 106 -19.66 -15.94 -8.22
N TRP A 107 -20.56 -16.78 -8.75
CA TRP A 107 -20.59 -18.23 -8.59
C TRP A 107 -19.52 -18.91 -9.43
N ASP A 108 -18.90 -19.98 -8.90
CA ASP A 108 -18.52 -21.09 -9.80
C ASP A 108 -18.35 -22.45 -9.11
N TYR A 109 -17.97 -22.54 -7.83
CA TYR A 109 -17.77 -23.86 -7.23
C TYR A 109 -17.69 -23.82 -5.70
N ALA A 110 -18.18 -24.88 -5.05
CA ALA A 110 -17.91 -25.11 -3.64
C ALA A 110 -16.55 -25.83 -3.52
N HIS A 111 -15.61 -25.20 -2.83
CA HIS A 111 -14.29 -25.78 -2.54
C HIS A 111 -14.32 -26.49 -1.20
N ARG A 112 -13.39 -27.40 -0.95
CA ARG A 112 -13.13 -27.81 0.43
C ARG A 112 -12.38 -26.70 1.15
N ILE A 113 -12.57 -26.56 2.45
CA ILE A 113 -11.90 -25.49 3.21
C ILE A 113 -10.37 -25.62 3.16
N ASP A 114 -9.83 -26.84 3.13
CA ASP A 114 -8.39 -27.10 2.97
C ASP A 114 -7.81 -26.68 1.60
N GLN A 115 -8.68 -26.51 0.59
CA GLN A 115 -8.31 -26.08 -0.76
C GLN A 115 -8.59 -24.59 -1.02
N LEU A 116 -9.27 -23.92 -0.09
CA LEU A 116 -9.75 -22.55 -0.31
C LEU A 116 -8.59 -21.56 -0.41
N ASP A 117 -7.54 -21.69 0.41
CA ASP A 117 -6.37 -20.80 0.35
C ASP A 117 -5.67 -20.87 -1.01
N GLU A 118 -5.43 -22.09 -1.52
CA GLU A 118 -4.82 -22.28 -2.85
C GLU A 118 -5.71 -21.71 -3.96
N HIS A 119 -7.03 -21.94 -3.89
CA HIS A 119 -7.97 -21.33 -4.83
C HIS A 119 -7.84 -19.80 -4.84
N LEU A 120 -7.83 -19.15 -3.67
CA LEU A 120 -7.74 -17.70 -3.57
C LEU A 120 -6.40 -17.15 -4.07
N ARG A 121 -5.33 -17.94 -3.93
CA ARG A 121 -3.97 -17.58 -4.34
C ARG A 121 -3.77 -17.67 -5.86
N THR A 122 -4.25 -18.73 -6.51
CA THR A 122 -3.81 -19.06 -7.88
C THR A 122 -4.93 -19.20 -8.91
N ALA A 123 -6.16 -19.52 -8.49
CA ALA A 123 -7.20 -19.97 -9.42
C ALA A 123 -8.49 -19.15 -9.38
N CYS A 124 -8.68 -18.29 -8.37
CA CYS A 124 -9.90 -17.51 -8.23
C CYS A 124 -10.05 -16.54 -9.41
N ALA A 125 -11.12 -16.64 -10.18
CA ALA A 125 -11.42 -15.66 -11.23
C ALA A 125 -12.12 -14.40 -10.69
N PHE A 126 -12.54 -14.45 -9.42
CA PHE A 126 -13.41 -13.47 -8.77
C PHE A 126 -12.66 -12.52 -7.83
N TYR A 127 -11.33 -12.65 -7.71
CA TYR A 127 -10.55 -11.70 -6.93
C TYR A 127 -10.59 -10.31 -7.57
N LEU A 128 -10.54 -9.29 -6.71
CA LEU A 128 -10.50 -7.90 -7.14
C LEU A 128 -9.07 -7.48 -7.44
N LYS A 129 -8.91 -6.73 -8.54
CA LYS A 129 -7.65 -6.13 -8.95
C LYS A 129 -7.89 -4.69 -9.40
N GLU A 130 -6.99 -3.80 -9.00
CA GLU A 130 -7.04 -2.41 -9.44
C GLU A 130 -6.68 -2.28 -10.92
N CYS A 131 -7.51 -1.56 -11.67
CA CYS A 131 -7.23 -1.25 -13.06
C CYS A 131 -6.11 -0.22 -13.15
N SER A 132 -5.05 -0.50 -13.92
CA SER A 132 -3.93 0.43 -14.09
C SER A 132 -4.23 1.68 -14.92
N LYS A 133 -5.46 1.82 -15.43
CA LYS A 133 -5.91 3.00 -16.17
C LYS A 133 -6.73 3.97 -15.31
N CYS A 134 -7.61 3.44 -14.47
CA CYS A 134 -8.60 4.24 -13.73
C CYS A 134 -8.64 3.96 -12.22
N GLU A 135 -7.79 3.05 -11.72
CA GLU A 135 -7.69 2.66 -10.30
C GLU A 135 -8.93 1.98 -9.71
N GLU A 136 -10.00 1.83 -10.49
CA GLU A 136 -11.18 1.08 -10.05
C GLU A 136 -10.82 -0.37 -9.75
N SER A 137 -11.38 -0.90 -8.67
CA SER A 137 -11.31 -2.32 -8.35
C SER A 137 -12.22 -3.10 -9.29
N VAL A 138 -11.62 -3.96 -10.11
CA VAL A 138 -12.29 -4.77 -11.13
C VAL A 138 -12.12 -6.24 -10.79
N VAL A 139 -13.18 -7.03 -10.97
CA VAL A 139 -13.11 -8.49 -10.85
C VAL A 139 -12.20 -9.04 -11.95
N TYR A 140 -11.26 -9.92 -11.62
CA TYR A 140 -10.24 -10.38 -12.56
C TYR A 140 -10.82 -10.98 -13.86
N LYS A 141 -11.90 -11.75 -13.79
CA LYS A 141 -12.59 -12.30 -14.98
C LYS A 141 -13.03 -11.21 -15.98
N ASP A 142 -13.38 -10.03 -15.48
CA ASP A 142 -13.89 -8.89 -16.26
C ASP A 142 -12.77 -7.89 -16.57
N LEU A 143 -11.54 -8.14 -16.13
CA LEU A 143 -10.43 -7.20 -16.29
C LEU A 143 -10.14 -6.90 -17.77
N VAL A 144 -10.19 -7.90 -18.64
CA VAL A 144 -9.91 -7.73 -20.08
C VAL A 144 -10.99 -6.88 -20.76
N SER A 145 -12.27 -7.14 -20.47
CA SER A 145 -13.38 -6.38 -21.04
C SER A 145 -13.38 -4.95 -20.51
N HIS A 146 -13.19 -4.78 -19.20
CA HIS A 146 -13.01 -3.47 -18.57
C HIS A 146 -11.84 -2.72 -19.22
N TYR A 147 -10.64 -3.31 -19.30
CA TYR A 147 -9.44 -2.61 -19.78
C TYR A 147 -9.56 -2.10 -21.23
N LYS A 148 -10.28 -2.84 -22.09
CA LYS A 148 -10.59 -2.44 -23.47
C LYS A 148 -11.55 -1.24 -23.53
N ALA A 149 -12.53 -1.19 -22.63
CA ALA A 149 -13.52 -0.11 -22.55
C ALA A 149 -13.09 1.06 -21.65
N CYS A 150 -12.03 0.87 -20.86
CA CYS A 150 -11.60 1.82 -19.85
C CYS A 150 -11.05 3.11 -20.48
N LYS A 151 -11.62 4.24 -20.05
CA LYS A 151 -11.28 5.60 -20.48
C LYS A 151 -10.14 6.22 -19.66
N GLY A 152 -9.63 5.51 -18.65
CA GLY A 152 -8.51 5.96 -17.85
C GLY A 152 -7.21 6.01 -18.64
N LEU A 153 -6.27 6.83 -18.18
CA LEU A 153 -4.98 7.01 -18.84
C LEU A 153 -4.08 5.82 -18.53
N ALA A 154 -3.51 5.21 -19.57
CA ALA A 154 -2.50 4.17 -19.36
C ALA A 154 -1.26 4.82 -18.73
N GLY A 155 -1.04 4.57 -17.44
CA GLY A 155 0.04 5.20 -16.69
C GLY A 155 0.63 4.24 -15.67
N VAL A 156 1.95 4.25 -15.59
CA VAL A 156 2.73 3.53 -14.58
C VAL A 156 2.19 3.88 -13.20
N PHE A 157 1.74 2.86 -12.46
CA PHE A 157 1.28 3.00 -11.09
C PHE A 157 2.50 3.32 -10.23
N VAL A 158 2.69 4.61 -9.91
CA VAL A 158 3.57 5.01 -8.80
C VAL A 158 2.62 5.24 -7.63
N ARG A 159 2.60 4.33 -6.65
CA ARG A 159 1.84 4.58 -5.42
C ARG A 159 2.35 5.92 -4.85
N ALA A 160 1.46 6.74 -4.28
CA ALA A 160 1.84 8.06 -3.75
C ALA A 160 3.05 8.00 -2.78
N VAL A 161 3.24 6.87 -2.10
CA VAL A 161 4.37 6.58 -1.20
C VAL A 161 5.71 6.46 -1.96
N ASP A 162 5.70 5.90 -3.17
CA ASP A 162 6.89 5.68 -4.00
C ASP A 162 7.25 6.92 -4.85
N GLY A 163 6.32 7.85 -5.03
CA GLY A 163 6.50 9.07 -5.82
C GLY A 163 6.96 10.29 -5.02
N GLN A 164 6.81 10.27 -3.69
CA GLN A 164 7.27 11.35 -2.81
C GLN A 164 8.78 11.61 -2.90
N PRO A 165 9.66 10.60 -2.83
CA PRO A 165 11.10 10.82 -2.95
C PRO A 165 11.50 11.44 -4.28
N LEU A 166 10.89 10.97 -5.38
CA LEU A 166 11.17 11.49 -6.72
C LEU A 166 10.69 12.94 -6.89
N LEU A 167 9.53 13.28 -6.32
CA LEU A 167 9.01 14.64 -6.35
C LEU A 167 9.92 15.59 -5.57
N ASP A 168 10.41 15.17 -4.40
CA ASP A 168 11.34 15.95 -3.59
C ASP A 168 12.67 16.18 -4.32
N ASP A 169 13.22 15.15 -4.98
CA ASP A 169 14.43 15.28 -5.81
C ASP A 169 14.25 16.29 -6.95
N ILE A 170 13.10 16.24 -7.65
CA ILE A 170 12.78 17.21 -8.71
C ILE A 170 12.67 18.64 -8.17
N LEU A 171 12.01 18.81 -7.02
CA LEU A 171 11.85 20.12 -6.39
C LEU A 171 13.19 20.68 -5.88
N ASN A 172 14.09 19.81 -5.40
CA ASN A 172 15.44 20.19 -5.01
C ASN A 172 16.29 20.58 -6.22
N ALA A 173 16.30 19.77 -7.27
CA ALA A 173 17.02 20.09 -8.52
C ALA A 173 16.56 21.42 -9.13
N ARG A 174 15.26 21.72 -9.09
CA ARG A 174 14.73 23.02 -9.54
C ARG A 174 15.30 24.18 -8.73
N ARG A 175 15.36 24.03 -7.40
CA ARG A 175 15.88 25.08 -6.50
C ARG A 175 17.36 25.33 -6.71
N GLU A 176 18.15 24.28 -6.89
CA GLU A 176 19.58 24.38 -7.22
C GLU A 176 19.78 25.11 -8.56
N LEU A 177 18.96 24.80 -9.57
CA LEU A 177 19.01 25.48 -10.85
C LEU A 177 18.64 26.97 -10.74
N GLU A 178 17.61 27.31 -9.97
CA GLU A 178 17.19 28.70 -9.73
C GLU A 178 18.30 29.49 -9.02
N GLN A 179 18.99 28.89 -8.04
CA GLN A 179 20.12 29.49 -7.35
C GLN A 179 21.32 29.71 -8.27
N ALA A 180 21.68 28.69 -9.05
CA ALA A 180 22.77 28.81 -10.03
C ALA A 180 22.48 29.91 -11.05
N LEU A 181 21.25 29.97 -11.58
CA LEU A 181 20.83 31.01 -12.51
C LEU A 181 20.91 32.42 -11.90
N ALA A 182 20.52 32.57 -10.63
CA ALA A 182 20.61 33.85 -9.93
C ALA A 182 22.08 34.31 -9.77
N LEU A 183 22.97 33.40 -9.39
CA LEU A 183 24.41 33.69 -9.24
C LEU A 183 25.03 34.09 -10.58
N THR A 184 24.78 33.31 -11.64
CA THR A 184 25.28 33.65 -12.98
C THR A 184 24.72 34.99 -13.46
N SER A 185 23.46 35.30 -13.17
CA SER A 185 22.86 36.60 -13.52
C SER A 185 23.53 37.76 -12.81
N SER A 186 23.90 37.62 -11.53
CA SER A 186 24.67 38.65 -10.81
C SER A 186 26.07 38.81 -11.38
N GLU A 187 26.80 37.72 -11.65
CA GLU A 187 28.16 37.79 -12.20
C GLU A 187 28.16 38.46 -13.59
N VAL A 188 27.19 38.13 -14.45
CA VAL A 188 27.00 38.79 -15.75
C VAL A 188 26.71 40.28 -15.56
N ARG A 189 25.89 40.65 -14.58
CA ARG A 189 25.56 42.05 -14.31
C ARG A 189 26.79 42.84 -13.84
N ASP A 190 27.58 42.26 -12.94
CA ASP A 190 28.77 42.90 -12.38
C ASP A 190 29.87 43.07 -13.44
N THR A 191 30.07 42.06 -14.28
CA THR A 191 31.02 42.12 -15.41
C THR A 191 30.59 43.16 -16.44
N VAL A 192 29.29 43.22 -16.78
CA VAL A 192 28.75 44.27 -17.65
C VAL A 192 28.96 45.66 -17.02
N GLY A 193 28.65 45.82 -15.74
CA GLY A 193 28.88 47.08 -15.02
C GLY A 193 30.34 47.53 -15.07
N SER A 194 31.28 46.63 -14.77
CA SER A 194 32.71 46.93 -14.82
C SER A 194 33.19 47.31 -16.23
N LEU A 195 32.70 46.63 -17.27
CA LEU A 195 33.00 46.97 -18.65
C LEU A 195 32.45 48.34 -19.03
N THR A 196 31.24 48.68 -18.59
CA THR A 196 30.65 50.01 -18.77
C THR A 196 31.52 51.09 -18.13
N ASP A 197 31.93 50.91 -16.88
CA ASP A 197 32.80 51.87 -16.17
C ASP A 197 34.14 52.06 -16.87
N GLN A 198 34.76 50.97 -17.36
CA GLN A 198 36.01 51.04 -18.12
C GLN A 198 35.85 51.82 -19.43
N LEU A 199 34.74 51.62 -20.14
CA LEU A 199 34.44 52.36 -21.37
C LEU A 199 34.25 53.86 -21.10
N GLU A 200 33.57 54.23 -20.01
CA GLU A 200 33.40 55.64 -19.61
C GLU A 200 34.72 56.30 -19.23
N MET A 201 35.58 55.58 -18.52
CA MET A 201 36.92 56.06 -18.16
C MET A 201 37.79 56.27 -19.40
N LEU A 202 37.83 55.30 -20.33
CA LEU A 202 38.56 55.43 -21.59
C LEU A 202 38.04 56.59 -22.43
N ARG A 203 36.71 56.76 -22.51
CA ARG A 203 36.08 57.89 -23.20
C ARG A 203 36.54 59.23 -22.60
N SER A 204 36.57 59.34 -21.28
CA SER A 204 37.01 60.54 -20.57
C SER A 204 38.50 60.85 -20.78
N GLN A 205 39.36 59.83 -20.84
CA GLN A 205 40.78 60.00 -21.16
C GLN A 205 40.99 60.50 -22.61
N LEU A 206 40.20 60.00 -23.55
CA LEU A 206 40.25 60.43 -24.95
C LEU A 206 39.78 61.89 -25.11
N THR A 207 38.73 62.32 -24.42
CA THR A 207 38.28 63.73 -24.46
C THR A 207 39.32 64.68 -23.88
N MET A 208 39.98 64.32 -22.78
CA MET A 208 41.06 65.11 -22.17
C MET A 208 42.30 65.23 -23.08
N ARG A 209 42.69 64.15 -23.78
CA ARG A 209 43.80 64.18 -24.76
C ARG A 209 43.48 64.98 -26.02
N SER A 210 42.21 65.08 -26.38
CA SER A 210 41.74 65.88 -27.53
C SER A 210 41.77 67.39 -27.25
N GLY A 211 41.52 67.79 -26.00
CA GLY A 211 41.60 69.20 -25.56
C GLY A 211 43.02 69.75 -25.42
N GLY A 212 44.02 68.90 -25.11
CA GLY A 212 45.41 69.33 -24.87
C GLY A 212 46.27 69.60 -26.12
N ARG A 213 45.76 69.35 -27.35
CA ARG A 213 46.50 69.62 -28.60
C ARG A 213 46.21 70.98 -29.24
N ALA A 214 45.23 71.74 -28.73
CA ALA A 214 44.85 73.02 -29.33
C ALA A 214 45.74 74.21 -28.93
N ASP A 215 46.53 74.13 -27.85
CA ASP A 215 47.21 75.29 -27.27
C ASP A 215 48.71 75.45 -27.57
N ASN A 216 49.32 74.61 -28.42
CA ASN A 216 50.77 74.64 -28.67
C ASN A 216 51.19 74.99 -30.13
N ARG A 217 50.37 75.75 -30.87
CA ARG A 217 50.74 76.30 -32.19
C ARG A 217 50.44 77.81 -32.32
N LYS A 218 50.98 78.65 -31.43
CA LYS A 218 51.19 80.08 -31.72
C LYS A 218 52.39 80.61 -30.95
N LEU A 219 53.61 80.25 -31.37
CA LEU A 219 54.85 80.95 -30.98
C LEU A 219 56.01 80.51 -31.89
N SER A 220 55.96 80.94 -33.15
CA SER A 220 57.15 81.18 -33.98
C SER A 220 56.74 81.85 -35.30
N ASP A 221 57.54 82.83 -35.72
CA ASP A 221 57.59 83.49 -37.03
C ASP A 221 56.71 84.72 -37.28
N CYS A 222 57.21 85.87 -36.77
CA CYS A 222 57.21 87.11 -37.54
C CYS A 222 58.59 87.79 -37.38
N ARG A 223 59.52 87.45 -38.28
CA ARG A 223 60.75 88.21 -38.59
C ARG A 223 60.99 88.12 -40.09
N GLN A 224 60.54 89.15 -40.82
CA GLN A 224 61.31 89.89 -41.83
C GLN A 224 60.44 91.02 -42.39
#